data_AF-A0A936J1Q0-F1
#
_entry.id   AF-A0A936J1Q0-F1
#
_cell.length_a   1.000
_cell.length_b   1.000
_cell.length_c   1.000
_cell.angle_alpha   90.00
_cell.angle_beta   90.00
_cell.angle_gamma   90.00
#
_symmetry.space_group_name_H-M   'P 1'
#
loop_
_entity.id
_entity.type
_entity.pdbx_description
1 polymer ?
#
loop_
_entity_poly.entity_id
_entity_poly.type
_entity_poly.pdbx_seq_one_letter_code
_entity_poly.pdbx_strand_id
1 'polypeptide(L)'
;MRRNHMDLLKHQRDDTMHGGIRGAKYSLKACIGCHASQATGSVAAASTNFCQSCHAFAAVRIDCFECHSSKPAPTAAHPPSPQEKPAQTAAAPQVQGLALHQQVKP
;
A
#
# COMPACT_ATOMS: atom_id res chain seq x y z
N MET A 1 -8.56 -10.20 -0.77
CA MET A 1 -7.08 -10.17 -0.85
C MET A 1 -6.42 -11.46 -1.28
N ARG A 2 -6.73 -12.64 -0.72
CA ARG A 2 -5.96 -13.88 -1.00
C ARG A 2 -5.61 -14.14 -2.47
N ARG A 3 -6.56 -13.94 -3.40
CA ARG A 3 -6.36 -14.16 -4.85
C ARG A 3 -5.27 -13.25 -5.46
N ASN A 4 -5.22 -11.98 -5.05
CA ASN A 4 -4.34 -10.96 -5.65
C ASN A 4 -3.25 -10.50 -4.66
N HIS A 5 -3.08 -11.21 -3.53
CA HIS A 5 -2.21 -10.81 -2.43
C HIS A 5 -0.75 -10.75 -2.86
N MET A 6 -0.30 -11.81 -3.55
CA MET A 6 1.08 -11.91 -3.99
C MET A 6 1.40 -10.86 -5.04
N ASP A 7 0.47 -10.60 -5.96
CA ASP A 7 0.67 -9.59 -7.00
C ASP A 7 0.75 -8.19 -6.40
N LEU A 8 -0.12 -7.89 -5.42
CA LEU A 8 -0.07 -6.62 -4.69
C LEU A 8 1.26 -6.43 -3.97
N LEU A 9 1.75 -7.44 -3.26
CA LEU A 9 3.02 -7.34 -2.53
C LEU A 9 4.23 -7.29 -3.46
N LYS A 10 4.25 -8.09 -4.53
CA LYS A 10 5.33 -8.09 -5.51
C LYS A 10 5.42 -6.76 -6.24
N HIS A 11 4.28 -6.25 -6.72
CA HIS A 11 4.22 -4.97 -7.40
C HIS A 11 4.68 -3.83 -6.46
N GLN A 12 4.15 -3.80 -5.23
CA GLN A 12 4.57 -2.81 -4.23
C GLN A 12 6.07 -2.87 -3.94
N ARG A 13 6.65 -4.07 -3.86
CA ARG A 13 8.09 -4.28 -3.65
C ARG A 13 8.88 -3.70 -4.82
N ASP A 14 8.49 -4.02 -6.05
CA ASP A 14 9.23 -3.60 -7.24
C ASP A 14 9.13 -2.08 -7.44
N ASP A 15 7.94 -1.50 -7.23
CA ASP A 15 7.73 -0.05 -7.27
C ASP A 15 8.60 0.68 -6.23
N THR A 16 8.70 0.14 -5.02
CA THR A 16 9.49 0.75 -3.96
C THR A 16 11.00 0.54 -4.14
N MET A 17 11.45 -0.68 -4.47
CA MET A 17 12.87 -1.02 -4.52
C MET A 17 13.52 -0.64 -5.85
N HIS A 18 12.85 -0.91 -6.97
CA HIS A 18 13.38 -0.61 -8.31
C HIS A 18 12.89 0.74 -8.83
N GLY A 19 11.62 1.09 -8.57
CA GLY A 19 11.03 2.36 -9.00
C GLY A 19 11.29 3.55 -8.06
N GLY A 20 11.75 3.29 -6.83
CA GLY A 20 11.94 4.34 -5.81
C GLY A 20 10.65 4.98 -5.30
N ILE A 21 9.48 4.44 -5.64
CA ILE A 21 8.17 5.01 -5.31
C ILE A 21 7.83 4.69 -3.85
N ARG A 22 7.52 5.74 -3.08
CA ARG A 22 7.11 5.66 -1.67
C ARG A 22 5.69 6.19 -1.48
N GLY A 23 5.02 5.76 -0.41
CA GLY A 23 3.69 6.25 -0.06
C GLY A 23 2.54 5.59 -0.82
N ALA A 24 2.72 4.35 -1.27
CA ALA A 24 1.65 3.62 -1.92
C ALA A 24 0.48 3.34 -0.98
N LYS A 25 -0.67 2.99 -1.58
CA LYS A 25 -1.94 2.80 -0.87
C LYS A 25 -1.84 1.77 0.27
N TYR A 26 -1.01 0.74 0.13
CA TYR A 26 -0.88 -0.29 1.15
C TYR A 26 0.57 -0.39 1.64
N SER A 27 0.74 -0.70 2.92
CA SER A 27 2.05 -0.83 3.55
C SER A 27 2.19 -2.17 4.25
N LEU A 28 3.28 -2.88 3.99
CA LEU A 28 3.62 -4.12 4.69
C LEU A 28 3.68 -3.91 6.21
N LYS A 29 4.20 -2.76 6.65
CA LYS A 29 4.28 -2.38 8.07
C LYS A 29 2.88 -2.26 8.70
N ALA A 30 1.92 -1.70 7.97
CA ALA A 30 0.54 -1.56 8.45
C ALA A 30 -0.13 -2.92 8.58
N CYS A 31 0.08 -3.83 7.61
CA CYS A 31 -0.42 -5.20 7.70
C CYS A 31 0.13 -5.92 8.95
N ILE A 32 1.44 -5.82 9.20
CA ILE A 32 2.09 -6.45 10.37
C ILE A 32 1.56 -5.83 11.69
N GLY A 33 1.33 -4.52 11.72
CA GLY A 33 0.82 -3.80 12.89
C GLY A 33 -0.48 -4.38 13.43
N CYS A 34 -1.43 -4.71 12.55
CA CYS A 34 -2.73 -5.24 12.97
C CYS A 34 -2.82 -6.77 12.97
N HIS A 35 -2.03 -7.47 12.14
CA HIS A 35 -2.15 -8.94 11.99
C HIS A 35 -1.12 -9.76 12.76
N ALA A 36 -0.20 -9.12 13.50
CA ALA A 36 0.64 -9.84 14.43
C ALA A 36 -0.21 -10.55 15.49
N SER A 37 0.08 -11.83 15.71
CA SER A 37 -0.64 -12.62 16.71
C SER A 37 -0.41 -12.06 18.11
N GLN A 38 -1.48 -11.96 18.92
CA GLN A 38 -1.36 -11.54 20.32
C GLN A 38 -0.53 -12.52 21.15
N ALA A 39 -0.57 -13.81 20.81
CA ALA A 39 0.16 -14.85 21.52
C ALA A 39 1.66 -14.86 21.20
N THR A 40 2.05 -14.57 19.94
CA THR A 40 3.46 -14.68 19.50
C THR A 40 4.12 -13.33 19.19
N GLY A 41 3.34 -12.24 19.14
CA GLY A 41 3.79 -10.92 18.69
C GLY A 41 4.28 -10.89 17.24
N SER A 42 3.95 -11.89 16.41
CA SER A 42 4.49 -12.06 15.06
C SER A 42 3.42 -12.50 14.06
N VAL A 43 3.64 -12.16 12.79
CA VAL A 43 2.84 -12.68 11.66
C VAL A 43 3.35 -14.01 11.11
N ALA A 44 4.54 -14.47 11.51
CA ALA A 44 5.21 -15.61 10.89
C ALA A 44 5.85 -16.63 11.87
N ALA A 45 5.86 -16.37 13.18
CA ALA A 45 6.51 -17.27 14.15
C ALA A 45 5.87 -18.67 14.33
N ALA A 46 4.58 -18.85 14.07
CA ALA A 46 3.86 -20.12 14.21
C ALA A 46 2.96 -20.37 12.99
N SER A 47 2.61 -21.64 12.73
CA SER A 47 1.77 -22.05 11.59
C SER A 47 0.39 -21.39 11.57
N THR A 48 -0.15 -21.02 12.73
CA THR A 48 -1.42 -20.34 12.88
C THR A 48 -1.34 -18.82 12.70
N ASN A 49 -0.14 -18.24 12.66
CA ASN A 49 0.01 -16.81 12.46
C ASN A 49 -0.40 -16.41 11.03
N PHE A 50 -0.89 -15.18 10.88
CA PHE A 50 -1.60 -14.75 9.67
C PHE A 50 -0.87 -15.05 8.36
N CYS A 51 0.39 -14.59 8.20
CA CYS A 51 1.17 -14.83 6.99
C CYS A 51 1.51 -16.31 6.85
N GLN A 52 1.96 -16.96 7.93
CA GLN A 52 2.40 -18.36 7.88
C GLN A 52 1.26 -19.32 7.52
N SER A 53 0.03 -19.06 7.96
CA SER A 53 -1.11 -19.95 7.69
C SER A 53 -1.38 -20.14 6.19
N CYS A 54 -1.31 -19.04 5.42
CA CYS A 54 -1.52 -19.08 3.99
C CYS A 54 -0.31 -19.64 3.25
N HIS A 55 0.91 -19.34 3.71
CA HIS A 55 2.13 -19.85 3.10
C HIS A 55 2.33 -21.35 3.34
N ALA A 56 1.93 -21.85 4.52
CA ALA A 56 1.86 -23.29 4.80
C ALA A 56 0.84 -23.97 3.89
N PHE A 57 -0.36 -23.40 3.76
CA PHE A 57 -1.41 -23.93 2.87
C PHE A 57 -0.98 -23.98 1.41
N ALA A 58 -0.31 -22.93 0.93
CA ALA A 58 0.16 -22.84 -0.45
C ALA A 58 1.52 -23.54 -0.69
N ALA A 59 2.11 -24.16 0.33
CA ALA A 59 3.42 -24.80 0.28
C ALA A 59 4.56 -23.91 -0.26
N VAL A 60 4.53 -22.62 0.09
CA VAL A 60 5.55 -21.64 -0.31
C VAL A 60 6.27 -21.06 0.90
N ARG A 61 7.57 -20.80 0.75
CA ARG A 61 8.36 -20.17 1.83
C ARG A 61 8.11 -18.67 1.88
N ILE A 62 8.10 -18.11 3.09
CA ILE A 62 8.20 -16.67 3.32
C ILE A 62 9.68 -16.34 3.46
N ASP A 63 10.23 -15.59 2.51
CA ASP A 63 11.64 -15.16 2.45
C ASP A 63 11.86 -13.75 3.03
N CYS A 64 10.83 -12.91 3.02
CA CYS A 64 10.89 -11.52 3.46
C CYS A 64 11.45 -11.37 4.88
N PHE A 65 11.16 -12.31 5.77
CA PHE A 65 11.52 -12.25 7.18
C PHE A 65 12.87 -12.89 7.54
N GLU A 66 13.63 -13.32 6.53
CA GLU A 66 15.00 -13.79 6.73
C GLU A 66 15.93 -12.61 7.10
N CYS A 67 15.62 -11.42 6.57
CA CYS A 67 16.32 -10.17 6.93
C CYS A 67 15.41 -9.12 7.59
N HIS A 68 14.08 -9.15 7.39
CA HIS A 68 13.15 -8.18 7.98
C HIS A 68 12.40 -8.72 9.21
N SER A 69 12.01 -7.81 10.11
CA SER A 69 11.21 -8.18 11.28
C SER A 69 9.80 -8.63 10.89
N SER A 70 9.39 -9.80 11.40
CA SER A 70 8.00 -10.28 11.35
C SER A 70 7.13 -9.77 12.50
N LYS A 71 7.67 -8.86 13.32
CA LYS A 71 7.02 -8.27 14.48
C LYS A 71 6.65 -6.81 14.21
N PRO A 72 5.56 -6.31 14.83
CA PRO A 72 5.21 -4.90 14.72
C PRO A 72 6.32 -4.01 15.30
N ALA A 73 6.49 -2.82 14.73
CA ALA A 73 7.38 -1.83 15.31
C ALA A 73 6.88 -1.41 16.71
N PRO A 74 7.75 -0.98 17.64
CA PRO A 74 7.37 -0.60 19.01
C PRO A 74 6.30 0.51 19.09
N THR A 75 6.12 1.28 18.01
CA THR A 75 5.13 2.36 17.86
C THR A 75 3.93 1.98 16.98
N ALA A 76 3.71 0.69 16.69
CA ALA A 76 2.71 0.23 15.73
C ALA A 76 1.26 0.19 16.26
N ALA A 77 0.98 0.74 17.44
CA ALA A 77 -0.36 1.21 17.77
C ALA A 77 -0.65 2.48 16.96
N HIS A 78 -0.87 2.34 15.65
CA HIS A 78 -1.36 3.43 14.82
C HIS A 78 -2.90 3.39 14.80
N PRO A 79 -3.60 4.51 15.04
CA PRO A 79 -5.02 4.59 14.72
C PRO A 79 -5.22 4.32 13.21
N PRO A 80 -6.42 3.86 12.78
CA PRO A 80 -6.69 3.56 11.38
C PRO A 80 -6.32 4.77 10.51
N SER A 81 -5.49 4.56 9.48
CA SER A 81 -5.11 5.62 8.57
C SER A 81 -6.37 6.18 7.88
N PRO A 82 -6.58 7.51 7.84
CA PRO A 82 -7.55 8.11 6.95
C PRO A 82 -7.01 7.97 5.52
N GLN A 83 -7.38 6.89 4.83
CA GLN A 83 -7.13 6.78 3.40
C GLN A 83 -8.22 7.53 2.64
N GLU A 84 -8.07 8.83 2.46
CA GLU A 84 -8.79 9.52 1.39
C GLU A 84 -8.00 10.73 0.89
N LYS A 85 -7.35 10.56 -0.27
CA LYS A 85 -7.51 11.48 -1.40
C LYS A 85 -7.38 10.65 -2.69
N PRO A 86 -8.37 10.65 -3.59
CA PRO A 86 -8.21 10.04 -4.89
C PRO A 86 -7.21 10.88 -5.69
N ALA A 87 -6.11 10.24 -6.11
CA ALA A 87 -5.38 10.70 -7.26
C ALA A 87 -6.30 10.52 -8.47
N GLN A 88 -6.83 11.62 -9.01
CA GLN A 88 -7.40 11.76 -10.36
C GLN A 88 -7.89 13.20 -10.56
N THR A 89 -7.12 14.02 -11.26
CA THR A 89 -7.56 14.83 -12.41
C THR A 89 -6.30 15.40 -13.05
N ALA A 90 -5.79 14.69 -14.06
CA ALA A 90 -4.91 15.26 -15.06
C ALA A 90 -5.64 15.13 -16.40
N ALA A 91 -6.24 16.22 -16.88
CA ALA A 91 -6.41 16.59 -18.30
C ALA A 91 -7.42 17.76 -18.44
N ALA A 92 -6.94 18.96 -18.83
CA ALA A 92 -7.18 19.59 -20.14
C ALA A 92 -6.52 21.00 -20.18
N PRO A 93 -5.78 21.38 -21.23
CA PRO A 93 -5.38 22.75 -21.44
C PRO A 93 -6.55 23.54 -22.02
N GLN A 94 -6.91 24.66 -21.38
CA GLN A 94 -7.94 25.56 -21.87
C GLN A 94 -7.38 26.33 -23.08
N VAL A 95 -7.95 26.08 -24.26
CA VAL A 95 -7.67 26.85 -25.48
C VAL A 95 -8.23 28.27 -25.34
N GLN A 96 -7.42 29.27 -25.68
CA GLN A 96 -7.77 30.68 -25.62
C GLN A 96 -8.76 31.02 -26.75
N GLY A 97 -10.02 31.27 -26.38
CA GLY A 97 -11.03 31.81 -27.27
C GLY A 97 -10.87 33.32 -27.44
N LEU A 98 -10.46 33.74 -28.63
CA LEU A 98 -10.51 35.11 -29.13
C LEU A 98 -11.98 35.54 -29.22
N ALA A 99 -12.43 36.51 -28.42
CA ALA A 99 -13.73 37.14 -28.54
C ALA A 99 -13.55 38.64 -28.78
N LEU A 100 -13.57 39.01 -30.06
CA LEU A 100 -13.65 40.37 -30.58
C LEU A 100 -15.10 40.85 -30.43
N HIS A 101 -15.40 41.80 -29.53
CA HIS A 101 -16.71 42.46 -29.50
C HIS A 101 -16.58 43.97 -29.22
N GLN A 102 -16.42 44.69 -30.34
CA GLN A 102 -17.16 45.89 -30.75
C GLN A 102 -17.99 46.64 -29.66
N GLN A 103 -17.48 47.80 -29.25
CA GLN A 103 -18.10 49.13 -29.42
C GLN A 103 -19.63 49.24 -29.32
N VAL A 104 -20.16 49.85 -28.25
CA VAL A 104 -21.18 50.93 -28.33
C VAL A 104 -21.10 51.80 -27.05
N LYS A 105 -20.89 53.10 -27.20
CA LYS A 105 -21.21 54.14 -26.22
C LYS A 105 -21.73 55.34 -27.01
N PRO A 106 -22.79 56.05 -26.56
CA PRO A 106 -23.43 57.09 -27.35
C PRO A 106 -22.49 58.25 -27.69
#